data_AF-A0A6A3DT19-F1
#
_entry.id   AF-A0A6A3DT19-F1
#
_cell.length_a   1.000
_cell.length_b   1.000
_cell.length_c   1.000
_cell.angle_alpha   90.00
_cell.angle_beta   90.00
_cell.angle_gamma   90.00
#
_symmetry.space_group_name_H-M   'P 1'
#
loop_
_entity.id
_entity.type
_entity.pdbx_description
1 polymer ?
#
loop_
_entity_poly.entity_id
_entity_poly.type
_entity_poly.pdbx_seq_one_letter_code
_entity_poly.pdbx_strand_id
1 'polypeptide(L)'
;MSGLTRSFEKYIVFFLVLVCFQHAIGAYMTMLSSLSPSITVGQALAGISVSFFLLFSGNIILADLIPDYWIWMYWFNPLAWALRSNMLSEFSSDRYTPQQSKKFLDSFSISQGTEYVWFGIGILLAYYLFFTTLNGLALHFIRYEKYKGVSVKAMTENASEEDNVYVEVRTPGAGDVVQTKARGAGLPFTPSNLCIKDLEYFVTLPSGEEKQLLRGITAHFEPGRMVALMGATGAGKTTLMGVIAGRKTGGRIVGDIIVNGEPKNPANFSRITAYCEQMDIHSEAATIYEALVFSANLRLPPTFSEEERMNLVNETLELLELSAIAGEMVGRLSVEQKKRVTIGVEVVANVAVGALSCLFNLFSGYLLPRTAMKAGYKWFTYLMPSSYSLAALVGVQFGDNQDIIAVTSGNVTTNMTVAHYIEKTYDFRPERKYNFMAGLLVIWVVLQVAIYLTFKYVSHLKR
;
A
#
# COMPACT_ATOMS: atom_id res chain seq x y z
N MET A 1 -35.75 8.67 -36.45
CA MET A 1 -35.97 7.22 -36.52
C MET A 1 -35.31 6.64 -35.27
N SER A 2 -35.93 6.01 -34.27
CA SER A 2 -37.29 5.59 -33.93
C SER A 2 -37.80 6.45 -32.75
N GLY A 3 -39.07 6.82 -32.75
CA GLY A 3 -39.65 7.51 -31.59
C GLY A 3 -40.12 6.44 -30.61
N LEU A 4 -39.29 6.10 -29.62
CA LEU A 4 -39.59 5.08 -28.60
C LEU A 4 -41.06 5.07 -28.20
N THR A 5 -41.67 3.89 -28.23
CA THR A 5 -43.05 3.68 -27.77
C THR A 5 -43.18 4.18 -26.33
N ARG A 6 -44.14 5.08 -26.09
CA ARG A 6 -44.31 5.78 -24.80
C ARG A 6 -44.96 4.92 -23.70
N SER A 7 -44.99 3.60 -23.83
CA SER A 7 -45.53 2.71 -22.80
C SER A 7 -44.45 2.35 -21.79
N PHE A 8 -44.83 2.32 -20.51
CA PHE A 8 -43.92 2.06 -19.40
C PHE A 8 -43.23 0.69 -19.50
N GLU A 9 -43.98 -0.34 -19.91
CA GLU A 9 -43.45 -1.70 -20.07
C GLU A 9 -42.35 -1.79 -21.15
N LYS A 10 -42.58 -1.16 -22.30
CA LYS A 10 -41.61 -1.15 -23.41
C LYS A 10 -40.37 -0.32 -23.06
N TYR A 11 -40.54 0.76 -22.28
CA TYR A 11 -39.43 1.51 -21.72
C TYR A 11 -38.56 0.67 -20.78
N ILE A 12 -39.16 -0.13 -19.89
CA ILE A 12 -38.41 -1.04 -19.01
C ILE A 12 -37.62 -2.05 -19.84
N VAL A 13 -38.25 -2.68 -20.84
CA VAL A 13 -37.58 -3.65 -21.71
C VAL A 13 -36.39 -3.00 -22.44
N PHE A 14 -36.61 -1.81 -23.02
CA PHE A 14 -35.54 -1.05 -23.67
C PHE A 14 -34.38 -0.71 -22.71
N PHE A 15 -34.70 -0.22 -21.52
CA PHE A 15 -33.70 0.12 -20.50
C PHE A 15 -32.92 -1.12 -20.06
N LEU A 16 -33.61 -2.24 -19.84
CA LEU A 16 -32.99 -3.51 -19.46
C LEU A 16 -32.04 -4.02 -20.55
N VAL A 17 -32.47 -4.00 -21.82
CA VAL A 17 -31.61 -4.35 -22.96
C VAL A 17 -30.37 -3.47 -23.01
N LEU A 18 -30.51 -2.15 -22.82
CA LEU A 18 -29.37 -1.22 -22.78
C LEU A 18 -28.40 -1.51 -21.62
N VAL A 19 -28.91 -1.77 -20.42
CA VAL A 19 -28.10 -2.10 -19.24
C VAL A 19 -27.34 -3.41 -19.46
N CYS A 20 -28.04 -4.46 -19.91
CA CYS A 20 -27.40 -5.75 -20.20
C CYS A 20 -26.35 -5.62 -21.32
N PHE A 21 -26.64 -4.85 -22.36
CA PHE A 21 -25.68 -4.57 -23.43
C PHE A 21 -24.44 -3.82 -22.92
N GLN A 22 -24.63 -2.77 -22.11
CA GLN A 22 -23.53 -1.98 -21.53
C GLN A 22 -22.62 -2.84 -20.65
N HIS A 23 -23.20 -3.73 -19.82
CA HIS A 23 -22.41 -4.64 -19.00
C HIS A 23 -21.70 -5.72 -19.84
N ALA A 24 -22.34 -6.27 -20.86
CA ALA A 24 -21.74 -7.26 -21.74
C ALA A 24 -20.55 -6.69 -22.54
N ILE A 25 -20.72 -5.51 -23.16
CA ILE A 25 -19.64 -4.87 -23.93
C ILE A 25 -18.52 -4.39 -23.00
N GLY A 26 -18.86 -3.87 -21.82
CA GLY A 26 -17.87 -3.49 -20.80
C GLY A 26 -17.01 -4.68 -20.38
N ALA A 27 -17.62 -5.82 -20.05
CA ALA A 27 -16.90 -7.05 -19.69
C ALA A 27 -16.00 -7.56 -20.82
N TYR A 28 -16.47 -7.51 -22.08
CA TYR A 28 -15.67 -7.86 -23.25
C TYR A 28 -14.43 -6.96 -23.40
N MET A 29 -14.59 -5.63 -23.25
CA MET A 29 -13.47 -4.69 -23.36
C MET A 29 -12.47 -4.84 -22.22
N THR A 30 -12.94 -5.10 -20.99
CA THR A 30 -12.07 -5.39 -19.85
C THR A 30 -11.28 -6.69 -20.07
N MET A 31 -11.92 -7.73 -20.60
CA MET A 31 -11.25 -8.98 -20.96
C MET A 31 -10.14 -8.73 -22.00
N LEU A 32 -10.42 -7.97 -23.08
CA LEU A 32 -9.40 -7.59 -24.06
C LEU A 32 -8.24 -6.82 -23.42
N SER A 33 -8.53 -5.91 -22.49
CA SER A 33 -7.50 -5.18 -21.75
C SER A 33 -6.63 -6.11 -20.92
N SER A 34 -7.22 -7.09 -20.23
CA SER A 34 -6.48 -8.08 -19.44
C SER A 34 -5.58 -9.00 -20.29
N LEU A 35 -5.95 -9.21 -21.56
CA LEU A 35 -5.21 -10.00 -22.55
C LEU A 35 -4.18 -9.16 -23.34
N SER A 36 -4.11 -7.85 -23.08
CA SER A 36 -3.20 -6.96 -23.80
C SER A 36 -1.92 -6.73 -22.99
N PRO A 37 -0.72 -6.94 -23.57
CA PRO A 37 0.55 -6.74 -22.88
C PRO A 37 0.93 -5.25 -22.73
N SER A 38 0.29 -4.35 -23.50
CA SER A 38 0.54 -2.92 -23.44
C SER A 38 -0.73 -2.11 -23.75
N ILE A 39 -0.76 -0.85 -23.30
CA ILE A 39 -1.86 0.09 -23.55
C ILE A 39 -2.08 0.30 -25.06
N THR A 40 -1.02 0.40 -25.85
CA THR A 40 -1.11 0.62 -27.30
C THR A 40 -1.75 -0.56 -28.02
N VAL A 41 -1.40 -1.79 -27.65
CA VAL A 41 -2.01 -3.01 -28.20
C VAL A 41 -3.48 -3.11 -27.78
N GLY A 42 -3.80 -2.81 -26.52
CA GLY A 42 -5.17 -2.78 -26.03
C GLY A 42 -6.07 -1.80 -26.80
N GLN A 43 -5.58 -0.58 -27.06
CA GLN A 43 -6.32 0.42 -27.85
C GLN A 43 -6.54 -0.03 -29.31
N ALA A 44 -5.52 -0.60 -29.95
CA ALA A 44 -5.64 -1.10 -31.32
C ALA A 44 -6.67 -2.24 -31.42
N LEU A 45 -6.62 -3.21 -30.51
CA LEU A 45 -7.58 -4.32 -30.46
C LEU A 45 -9.00 -3.84 -30.19
N ALA A 46 -9.18 -2.91 -29.24
CA ALA A 46 -10.49 -2.32 -28.95
C ALA A 46 -11.09 -1.64 -30.18
N GLY A 47 -10.31 -0.84 -30.91
CA GLY A 47 -10.76 -0.15 -32.13
C GLY A 47 -11.19 -1.11 -33.24
N ILE A 48 -10.43 -2.19 -33.46
CA ILE A 48 -10.76 -3.24 -34.43
C ILE A 48 -12.05 -3.96 -34.00
N SER A 49 -12.18 -4.34 -32.73
CA SER A 49 -13.38 -5.02 -32.22
C SER A 49 -14.64 -4.18 -32.32
N VAL A 50 -14.57 -2.88 -31.99
CA VAL A 50 -15.71 -1.96 -32.14
C VAL A 50 -16.13 -1.85 -33.60
N SER A 51 -15.17 -1.71 -34.52
CA SER A 51 -15.45 -1.62 -35.96
C SER A 51 -16.13 -2.89 -36.48
N PHE A 52 -15.64 -4.06 -36.04
CA PHE A 52 -16.25 -5.35 -36.33
C PHE A 52 -17.70 -5.43 -35.82
N PHE A 53 -17.94 -5.04 -34.55
CA PHE A 53 -19.28 -5.10 -33.98
C PHE A 53 -20.26 -4.13 -34.66
N LEU A 54 -19.81 -2.95 -35.07
CA LEU A 54 -20.67 -2.02 -35.80
C LEU A 54 -21.05 -2.56 -37.18
N LEU A 55 -20.08 -3.11 -37.93
CA LEU A 55 -20.29 -3.61 -39.29
C LEU A 55 -21.28 -4.79 -39.34
N PHE A 56 -21.12 -5.76 -38.44
CA PHE A 56 -21.93 -6.99 -38.41
C PHE A 56 -23.06 -6.94 -37.36
N SER A 57 -23.53 -5.75 -36.99
CA SER A 57 -24.62 -5.57 -36.01
C SER A 57 -26.03 -5.79 -36.57
N GLY A 58 -26.19 -5.88 -37.90
CA GLY A 58 -27.50 -5.86 -38.54
C GLY A 58 -28.00 -4.45 -38.90
N ASN A 59 -27.27 -3.38 -38.55
CA ASN A 59 -27.62 -2.00 -38.94
C ASN A 59 -26.96 -1.56 -40.25
N ILE A 60 -25.69 -1.94 -40.48
CA ILE A 60 -24.94 -1.59 -41.70
C ILE A 60 -25.13 -2.67 -42.76
N ILE A 61 -24.86 -3.92 -42.39
CA ILE A 61 -25.13 -5.10 -43.22
C ILE A 61 -26.24 -5.89 -42.55
N LEU A 62 -27.35 -6.08 -43.28
CA LEU A 62 -28.49 -6.90 -42.86
C LEU A 62 -28.09 -8.37 -42.77
N ALA A 63 -28.69 -9.11 -41.85
CA ALA A 63 -28.34 -10.52 -41.60
C ALA A 63 -28.48 -11.39 -42.86
N ASP A 64 -29.49 -11.14 -43.70
CA ASP A 64 -29.74 -11.90 -44.93
C ASP A 64 -28.73 -11.61 -46.06
N LEU A 65 -28.00 -10.50 -45.97
CA LEU A 65 -26.96 -10.13 -46.93
C LEU A 65 -25.58 -10.68 -46.53
N ILE A 66 -25.44 -11.21 -45.31
CA ILE A 66 -24.20 -11.81 -44.84
C ILE A 66 -24.13 -13.24 -45.41
N PRO A 67 -23.04 -13.59 -46.13
CA PRO A 67 -22.88 -14.95 -46.62
C PRO A 67 -22.91 -15.98 -45.50
N ASP A 68 -23.46 -17.18 -45.77
CA ASP A 68 -23.66 -18.24 -44.76
C ASP A 68 -22.40 -18.59 -43.95
N TYR A 69 -21.22 -18.50 -44.58
CA TYR A 69 -19.94 -18.78 -43.93
C TYR A 69 -19.50 -17.69 -42.94
N TRP A 70 -20.02 -16.45 -43.03
CA TRP A 70 -19.70 -15.32 -42.14
C TRP A 70 -20.81 -14.98 -41.15
N ILE A 71 -21.96 -15.67 -41.21
CA ILE A 71 -23.11 -15.36 -40.36
C ILE A 71 -22.83 -15.51 -38.86
N TRP A 72 -21.85 -16.33 -38.47
CA TRP A 72 -21.44 -16.48 -37.08
C TRP A 72 -20.97 -15.16 -36.46
N MET A 73 -20.42 -14.22 -37.27
CA MET A 73 -19.96 -12.91 -36.81
C MET A 73 -21.13 -12.05 -36.32
N TYR A 74 -22.31 -12.19 -36.95
CA TYR A 74 -23.54 -11.56 -36.52
C TYR A 74 -24.04 -12.16 -35.20
N TRP A 75 -24.03 -13.49 -35.06
CA TRP A 75 -24.52 -14.17 -33.86
C TRP A 75 -23.58 -14.05 -32.64
N PHE A 76 -22.28 -13.89 -32.87
CA PHE A 76 -21.30 -13.60 -31.82
C PHE A 76 -21.44 -12.17 -31.27
N ASN A 77 -22.00 -11.25 -32.06
CA ASN A 77 -21.99 -9.84 -31.76
C ASN A 77 -23.04 -9.44 -30.71
N PRO A 78 -22.66 -8.94 -29.52
CA PRO A 78 -23.62 -8.50 -28.51
C PRO A 78 -24.45 -7.30 -28.98
N LEU A 79 -23.92 -6.46 -29.88
CA LEU A 79 -24.66 -5.33 -30.44
C LEU A 79 -25.81 -5.80 -31.35
N ALA A 80 -25.63 -6.91 -32.08
CA ALA A 80 -26.68 -7.49 -32.92
C ALA A 80 -27.87 -7.97 -32.07
N TRP A 81 -27.60 -8.62 -30.94
CA TRP A 81 -28.63 -9.06 -29.99
C TRP A 81 -29.37 -7.89 -29.34
N ALA A 82 -28.65 -6.84 -28.95
CA ALA A 82 -29.24 -5.64 -28.38
C ALA A 82 -30.13 -4.90 -29.39
N LEU A 83 -29.65 -4.70 -30.62
CA LEU A 83 -30.40 -4.04 -31.68
C LEU A 83 -31.65 -4.83 -32.05
N ARG A 84 -31.52 -6.14 -32.22
CA ARG A 84 -32.65 -7.04 -32.52
C ARG A 84 -33.72 -7.00 -31.43
N SER A 85 -33.32 -7.08 -30.16
CA SER A 85 -34.24 -7.05 -29.02
C SER A 85 -35.00 -5.72 -28.94
N ASN A 86 -34.31 -4.61 -29.23
CA ASN A 86 -34.92 -3.28 -29.28
C ASN A 86 -35.87 -3.12 -30.47
N MET A 87 -35.51 -3.60 -31.67
CA MET A 87 -36.38 -3.55 -32.86
C MET A 87 -37.64 -4.39 -32.66
N LEU A 88 -37.51 -5.61 -32.10
CA LEU A 88 -38.64 -6.46 -31.73
C LEU A 88 -39.54 -5.79 -30.69
N SER A 89 -38.96 -5.16 -29.66
CA SER A 89 -39.73 -4.47 -28.62
C SER A 89 -40.55 -3.30 -29.20
N GLU A 90 -39.93 -2.49 -30.06
CA GLU A 90 -40.53 -1.27 -30.64
C GLU A 90 -41.59 -1.57 -31.70
N PHE A 91 -41.27 -2.41 -32.69
CA PHE A 91 -42.19 -2.69 -33.79
C PHE A 91 -43.31 -3.67 -33.41
N SER A 92 -43.19 -4.36 -32.27
CA SER A 92 -44.29 -5.14 -31.67
C SER A 92 -45.12 -4.34 -30.67
N SER A 93 -45.16 -3.01 -30.81
CA SER A 93 -46.03 -2.15 -30.03
C SER A 93 -47.36 -1.88 -30.74
N ASP A 94 -48.38 -1.49 -29.98
CA ASP A 94 -49.71 -1.15 -30.49
C ASP A 94 -49.72 0.07 -31.44
N ARG A 95 -48.58 0.74 -31.59
CA ARG A 95 -48.40 1.88 -32.50
C ARG A 95 -48.44 1.48 -33.97
N TYR A 96 -48.11 0.23 -34.28
CA TYR A 96 -48.00 -0.27 -35.65
C TYR A 96 -49.13 -1.26 -35.94
N THR A 97 -49.72 -1.17 -37.13
CA THR A 97 -50.63 -2.23 -37.58
C THR A 97 -49.85 -3.53 -37.80
N PRO A 98 -50.48 -4.72 -37.71
CA PRO A 98 -49.79 -5.99 -37.90
C PRO A 98 -49.03 -6.08 -39.23
N GLN A 99 -49.59 -5.47 -40.30
CA GLN A 99 -48.94 -5.42 -41.61
C GLN A 99 -47.72 -4.48 -41.62
N GLN A 100 -47.80 -3.34 -40.92
CA GLN A 100 -46.67 -2.40 -40.80
C GLN A 100 -45.56 -2.98 -39.94
N SER A 101 -45.90 -3.58 -38.79
CA SER A 101 -44.97 -4.24 -37.88
C SER A 101 -44.15 -5.30 -38.61
N LYS A 102 -44.83 -6.21 -39.34
CA LYS A 102 -44.16 -7.24 -40.13
C LYS A 102 -43.26 -6.65 -41.21
N LYS A 103 -43.71 -5.62 -41.93
CA LYS A 103 -42.90 -4.95 -42.97
C LYS A 103 -41.64 -4.30 -42.40
N PHE A 104 -41.72 -3.67 -41.23
CA PHE A 104 -40.55 -3.07 -40.58
C PHE A 104 -39.59 -4.13 -40.03
N LEU A 105 -40.10 -5.20 -39.41
CA LEU A 105 -39.26 -6.29 -38.92
C LEU A 105 -38.57 -7.05 -40.07
N ASP A 106 -39.28 -7.33 -41.16
CA ASP A 106 -38.72 -7.92 -42.38
C ASP A 106 -37.62 -7.02 -42.98
N SER A 107 -37.77 -5.69 -42.90
CA SER A 107 -36.74 -4.75 -43.38
C SER A 107 -35.42 -4.81 -42.59
N PHE A 108 -35.44 -5.37 -41.38
CA PHE A 108 -34.26 -5.64 -40.54
C PHE A 108 -33.83 -7.12 -40.54
N SER A 109 -34.40 -7.95 -41.43
CA SER A 109 -34.18 -9.40 -41.46
C SER A 109 -34.60 -10.11 -40.17
N ILE A 110 -35.67 -9.64 -39.52
CA ILE A 110 -36.19 -10.20 -38.27
C ILE A 110 -37.55 -10.86 -38.52
N SER A 111 -37.59 -12.20 -38.52
CA SER A 111 -38.80 -12.99 -38.77
C SER A 111 -39.45 -13.60 -37.51
N GLN A 112 -38.92 -13.30 -36.33
CA GLN A 112 -39.25 -13.99 -35.08
C GLN A 112 -40.28 -13.25 -34.23
N GLY A 113 -40.93 -13.97 -33.32
CA GLY A 113 -41.92 -13.42 -32.39
C GLY A 113 -41.33 -12.61 -31.22
N THR A 114 -42.20 -12.00 -30.43
CA THR A 114 -41.86 -11.15 -29.27
C THR A 114 -41.14 -11.88 -28.14
N GLU A 115 -41.27 -13.21 -28.05
CA GLU A 115 -40.56 -14.05 -27.09
C GLU A 115 -39.03 -13.96 -27.23
N TYR A 116 -38.54 -13.65 -28.44
CA TYR A 116 -37.11 -13.53 -28.73
C TYR A 116 -36.44 -12.33 -28.06
N VAL A 117 -37.22 -11.37 -27.55
CA VAL A 117 -36.70 -10.25 -26.76
C VAL A 117 -36.06 -10.76 -25.46
N TRP A 118 -36.75 -11.65 -24.75
CA TRP A 118 -36.24 -12.24 -23.51
C TRP A 118 -35.05 -13.17 -23.77
N PHE A 119 -35.07 -13.86 -24.91
CA PHE A 119 -33.93 -14.66 -25.36
C PHE A 119 -32.68 -13.79 -25.60
N GLY A 120 -32.83 -12.64 -26.27
CA GLY A 120 -31.75 -11.68 -26.48
C GLY A 120 -31.18 -11.12 -25.17
N ILE A 121 -32.06 -10.79 -24.20
CA ILE A 121 -31.65 -10.38 -22.85
C ILE A 121 -30.85 -11.49 -22.15
N GLY A 122 -31.34 -12.74 -22.21
CA GLY A 122 -30.67 -13.90 -21.64
C GLY A 122 -29.28 -14.12 -22.22
N ILE A 123 -29.12 -13.94 -23.53
CA ILE A 123 -27.81 -14.02 -24.21
C ILE A 123 -26.87 -12.90 -23.76
N LEU A 124 -27.34 -11.67 -23.63
CA LEU A 124 -26.52 -10.56 -23.15
C LEU A 124 -26.02 -10.79 -21.71
N LEU A 125 -26.88 -11.33 -20.84
CA LEU A 125 -26.49 -11.74 -19.49
C LEU A 125 -25.47 -12.88 -19.50
N ALA A 126 -25.66 -13.87 -20.38
CA ALA A 126 -24.70 -14.95 -20.55
C ALA A 126 -23.34 -14.43 -21.03
N TYR A 127 -23.31 -13.48 -21.97
CA TYR A 127 -22.07 -12.81 -22.40
C TYR A 127 -21.38 -12.08 -21.25
N TYR A 128 -22.12 -11.35 -20.42
CA TYR A 128 -21.56 -10.67 -19.26
C TYR A 128 -20.87 -11.65 -18.31
N LEU A 129 -21.53 -12.75 -17.94
CA LEU A 129 -20.95 -13.78 -17.07
C LEU A 129 -19.76 -14.48 -17.73
N PHE A 130 -19.87 -14.82 -19.01
CA PHE A 130 -18.81 -15.47 -19.78
C PHE A 130 -17.55 -14.59 -19.90
N PHE A 131 -17.67 -13.32 -20.29
CA PHE A 131 -16.50 -12.45 -20.42
C PHE A 131 -15.91 -12.05 -19.06
N THR A 132 -16.75 -11.92 -18.02
CA THR A 132 -16.26 -11.67 -16.65
C THR A 132 -15.47 -12.86 -16.11
N THR A 133 -15.95 -14.09 -16.34
CA THR A 133 -15.22 -15.31 -15.95
C THR A 133 -13.94 -15.46 -16.75
N LEU A 134 -13.95 -15.23 -18.07
CA LEU A 134 -12.72 -15.22 -18.88
C LEU A 134 -11.73 -14.15 -18.42
N ASN A 135 -12.19 -12.96 -18.06
CA ASN A 135 -11.35 -11.90 -17.50
C ASN A 135 -10.71 -12.36 -16.16
N GLY A 136 -11.49 -12.99 -15.28
CA GLY A 136 -10.97 -13.58 -14.05
C GLY A 136 -9.91 -14.66 -14.30
N LEU A 137 -10.15 -15.55 -15.28
CA LEU A 137 -9.20 -16.59 -15.70
C LEU A 137 -7.95 -15.98 -16.34
N ALA A 138 -8.09 -14.95 -17.17
CA ALA A 138 -6.98 -14.23 -17.78
C ALA A 138 -6.11 -13.59 -16.70
N LEU A 139 -6.69 -12.90 -15.71
CA LEU A 139 -5.92 -12.34 -14.60
C LEU A 139 -5.25 -13.41 -13.73
N HIS A 140 -5.82 -14.61 -13.63
CA HIS A 140 -5.24 -15.71 -12.87
C HIS A 140 -4.08 -16.40 -13.61
N PHE A 141 -4.25 -16.70 -14.90
CA PHE A 141 -3.31 -17.50 -15.69
C PHE A 141 -2.31 -16.66 -16.51
N ILE A 142 -2.73 -15.48 -16.95
CA ILE A 142 -1.96 -14.60 -17.84
C ILE A 142 -1.41 -13.46 -17.00
N ARG A 143 -0.20 -13.68 -16.49
CA ARG A 143 0.58 -12.65 -15.78
C ARG A 143 1.73 -12.22 -16.68
N TYR A 144 1.56 -11.08 -17.36
CA TYR A 144 2.64 -10.46 -18.14
C TYR A 144 3.83 -10.08 -17.25
N GLU A 145 3.57 -9.77 -15.97
CA GLU A 145 4.59 -9.62 -14.95
C GLU A 145 4.81 -10.94 -14.19
N LYS A 146 5.87 -11.68 -14.55
CA LYS A 146 6.33 -12.82 -13.76
C LYS A 146 6.95 -12.33 -12.45
N TYR A 147 6.19 -12.31 -11.38
CA TYR A 147 6.74 -12.36 -10.02
C TYR A 147 7.30 -13.76 -9.76
N LYS A 148 8.59 -13.96 -10.02
CA LYS A 148 9.33 -15.08 -9.44
C LYS A 148 9.80 -14.65 -8.06
N GLY A 149 9.12 -15.14 -7.02
CA GLY A 149 9.67 -15.12 -5.67
C GLY A 149 11.00 -15.90 -5.67
N VAL A 150 12.01 -15.34 -5.02
CA VAL A 150 13.34 -15.96 -4.95
C VAL A 150 13.29 -17.13 -3.98
N SER A 151 13.57 -18.33 -4.47
CA SER A 151 13.98 -19.46 -3.63
C SER A 151 15.50 -19.37 -3.48
N VAL A 152 15.95 -19.14 -2.25
CA VAL A 152 17.37 -19.11 -1.89
C VAL A 152 17.85 -20.57 -1.83
N LYS A 153 18.70 -20.97 -2.79
CA LYS A 153 19.57 -22.14 -2.59
C LYS A 153 20.92 -21.62 -2.11
N ALA A 154 21.20 -21.84 -0.83
CA ALA A 154 22.54 -21.65 -0.29
C ALA A 154 23.49 -22.66 -0.96
N MET A 155 24.63 -22.20 -1.47
CA MET A 155 25.78 -23.06 -1.75
C MET A 155 26.89 -22.71 -0.76
N THR A 156 27.39 -23.75 -0.11
CA THR A 156 28.44 -23.77 0.91
C THR A 156 29.82 -23.41 0.36
N GLU A 157 30.51 -22.58 1.15
CA GLU A 157 31.95 -22.50 1.46
C GLU A 157 32.98 -22.69 0.34
N ASN A 158 33.75 -21.63 0.07
CA ASN A 158 35.20 -21.50 0.33
C ASN A 158 35.81 -20.38 -0.53
N ALA A 159 36.40 -19.35 0.09
CA ALA A 159 37.63 -18.68 -0.39
C ALA A 159 38.04 -17.49 0.50
N SER A 160 39.17 -17.70 1.19
CA SER A 160 40.28 -16.80 1.55
C SER A 160 40.08 -15.27 1.69
N GLU A 161 40.51 -14.82 2.87
CA GLU A 161 40.79 -13.45 3.30
C GLU A 161 41.86 -12.76 2.44
N GLU A 162 41.59 -11.53 1.97
CA GLU A 162 42.64 -10.54 1.71
C GLU A 162 42.15 -9.14 2.13
N ASP A 163 43.06 -8.44 2.81
CA ASP A 163 42.96 -7.13 3.45
C ASP A 163 42.40 -6.03 2.54
N ASN A 164 41.42 -5.27 3.04
CA ASN A 164 41.10 -3.94 2.52
C ASN A 164 41.16 -2.91 3.65
N VAL A 165 42.18 -2.06 3.58
CA VAL A 165 42.42 -0.92 4.47
C VAL A 165 41.33 0.13 4.26
N TYR A 166 40.57 0.42 5.30
CA TYR A 166 39.58 1.52 5.31
C TYR A 166 40.27 2.84 5.65
N VAL A 167 39.96 3.89 4.88
CA VAL A 167 40.26 5.28 5.26
C VAL A 167 38.93 5.96 5.58
N GLU A 168 38.67 6.18 6.87
CA GLU A 168 37.57 7.05 7.31
C GLU A 168 37.90 8.49 6.95
N VAL A 169 37.17 9.06 5.99
CA VAL A 169 37.19 10.50 5.75
C VAL A 169 36.07 11.14 6.57
N ARG A 170 36.45 11.87 7.63
CA ARG A 170 35.53 12.67 8.43
C ARG A 170 34.99 13.84 7.59
N THR A 171 33.68 14.05 7.66
CA THR A 171 32.99 15.19 7.05
C THR A 171 33.47 16.50 7.69
N PRO A 172 33.79 17.56 6.93
CA PRO A 172 34.19 18.84 7.52
C PRO A 172 32.95 19.54 8.10
N GLY A 173 32.93 19.75 9.43
CA GLY A 173 31.84 20.50 10.08
C GLY A 173 31.43 20.05 11.48
N ALA A 174 32.22 19.23 12.19
CA ALA A 174 32.01 18.99 13.61
C ALA A 174 32.62 20.13 14.45
N GLY A 175 31.97 21.30 14.41
CA GLY A 175 32.15 22.36 15.40
C GLY A 175 30.99 22.32 16.38
N ASP A 176 31.29 22.46 17.67
CA ASP A 176 30.42 22.35 18.83
C ASP A 176 28.92 22.54 18.57
N VAL A 177 28.17 21.46 18.74
CA VAL A 177 26.71 21.48 18.77
C VAL A 177 26.29 22.17 20.07
N VAL A 178 26.08 23.48 20.00
CA VAL A 178 25.18 24.19 20.89
C VAL A 178 23.83 23.48 20.80
N GLN A 179 23.39 22.86 21.89
CA GLN A 179 22.06 22.28 22.01
C GLN A 179 21.00 23.38 21.94
N THR A 180 20.59 23.73 20.72
CA THR A 180 19.31 24.40 20.49
C THR A 180 18.21 23.38 20.75
N LYS A 181 17.38 23.63 21.77
CA LYS A 181 16.14 22.89 22.04
C LYS A 181 15.27 22.87 20.78
N ALA A 182 15.31 21.78 20.03
CA ALA A 182 14.40 21.53 18.94
C ALA A 182 12.98 21.31 19.52
N ARG A 183 12.07 22.25 19.24
CA ARG A 183 10.63 21.98 19.24
C ARG A 183 10.36 21.11 18.01
N GLY A 184 9.99 19.85 18.22
CA GLY A 184 9.61 18.95 17.14
C GLY A 184 9.76 17.51 17.57
N ALA A 185 8.64 16.84 17.77
CA ALA A 185 8.55 15.41 18.02
C ALA A 185 9.21 14.65 16.85
N GLY A 186 10.42 14.15 17.05
CA GLY A 186 11.03 13.21 16.12
C GLY A 186 10.25 11.90 16.15
N LEU A 187 9.75 11.46 15.00
CA LEU A 187 9.06 10.18 14.84
C LEU A 187 9.98 9.03 15.32
N PRO A 188 9.51 8.13 16.20
CA PRO A 188 10.34 7.06 16.73
C PRO A 188 10.61 5.98 15.67
N PHE A 189 11.84 5.92 15.20
CA PHE A 189 12.34 4.92 14.26
C PHE A 189 12.97 3.75 15.03
N THR A 190 12.57 2.51 14.73
CA THR A 190 13.31 1.34 15.24
C THR A 190 14.56 1.18 14.38
N PRO A 191 15.76 1.43 14.91
CA PRO A 191 16.98 1.38 14.12
C PRO A 191 17.14 -0.01 13.52
N SER A 192 17.20 -0.09 12.20
CA SER A 192 17.37 -1.36 11.48
C SER A 192 18.70 -1.37 10.71
N ASN A 193 19.54 -2.36 11.01
CA ASN A 193 20.78 -2.61 10.30
C ASN A 193 20.48 -3.37 9.00
N LEU A 194 21.07 -2.93 7.89
CA LEU A 194 21.00 -3.63 6.62
C LEU A 194 22.42 -4.04 6.21
N CYS A 195 22.64 -5.34 6.01
CA CYS A 195 23.88 -5.90 5.54
C CYS A 195 23.64 -6.65 4.22
N ILE A 196 24.57 -6.49 3.29
CA ILE A 196 24.58 -7.13 1.99
C ILE A 196 25.92 -7.85 1.89
N LYS A 197 25.87 -9.14 1.56
CA LYS A 197 27.07 -9.97 1.41
C LYS A 197 27.07 -10.64 0.04
N ASP A 198 28.14 -10.39 -0.70
CA ASP A 198 28.47 -11.02 -1.98
C ASP A 198 27.32 -10.99 -2.99
N LEU A 199 26.63 -9.84 -3.08
CA LEU A 199 25.43 -9.69 -3.90
C LEU A 199 25.79 -9.61 -5.38
N GLU A 200 25.27 -10.55 -6.15
CA GLU A 200 25.33 -10.61 -7.60
C GLU A 200 23.94 -10.63 -8.22
N TYR A 201 23.81 -10.04 -9.41
CA TYR A 201 22.54 -10.01 -10.13
C TYR A 201 22.75 -10.28 -11.61
N PHE A 202 21.99 -11.24 -12.13
CA PHE A 202 22.03 -11.69 -13.52
C PHE A 202 20.66 -11.51 -14.17
N VAL A 203 20.63 -11.00 -15.40
CA VAL A 203 19.42 -10.83 -16.19
C VAL A 203 19.52 -11.66 -17.46
N THR A 204 18.48 -12.44 -17.76
CA THR A 204 18.39 -13.20 -19.01
C THR A 204 17.89 -12.29 -20.13
N LEU A 205 18.67 -12.15 -21.19
CA LEU A 205 18.29 -11.41 -22.40
C LEU A 205 17.29 -12.24 -23.24
N PRO A 206 16.51 -11.60 -24.14
CA PRO A 206 15.65 -12.32 -25.08
C PRO A 206 16.39 -13.31 -25.99
N SER A 207 17.71 -13.13 -26.17
CA SER A 207 18.60 -14.06 -26.86
C SER A 207 18.89 -15.35 -26.08
N GLY A 208 18.50 -15.43 -24.81
CA GLY A 208 18.80 -16.54 -23.91
C GLY A 208 20.11 -16.40 -23.12
N GLU A 209 20.94 -15.39 -23.42
CA GLU A 209 22.19 -15.15 -22.70
C GLU A 209 21.95 -14.50 -21.32
N GLU A 210 22.64 -14.98 -20.28
CA GLU A 210 22.66 -14.32 -18.97
C GLU A 210 23.70 -13.21 -18.94
N LYS A 211 23.26 -11.97 -18.68
CA LYS A 211 24.12 -10.82 -18.45
C LYS A 211 24.21 -10.49 -16.97
N GLN A 212 25.42 -10.51 -16.42
CA GLN A 212 25.68 -10.08 -15.04
C GLN A 212 25.71 -8.55 -14.96
N LEU A 213 24.90 -7.98 -14.07
CA LEU A 213 24.78 -6.54 -13.85
C LEU A 213 25.39 -6.07 -12.52
N LEU A 214 25.39 -6.91 -11.49
CA LEU A 214 26.04 -6.66 -10.19
C LEU A 214 27.04 -7.79 -9.92
N ARG A 215 28.21 -7.45 -9.39
CA ARG A 215 29.34 -8.37 -9.18
C ARG A 215 29.83 -8.26 -7.74
N GLY A 216 29.64 -9.32 -6.95
CA GLY A 216 30.15 -9.45 -5.57
C GLY A 216 30.02 -8.22 -4.67
N ILE A 217 28.84 -7.58 -4.61
CA ILE A 217 28.66 -6.35 -3.83
C ILE A 217 28.44 -6.70 -2.36
N THR A 218 29.36 -6.25 -1.51
CA THR A 218 29.26 -6.36 -0.05
C THR A 218 29.17 -4.95 0.55
N ALA A 219 28.15 -4.71 1.37
CA ALA A 219 27.89 -3.39 1.95
C ALA A 219 27.14 -3.49 3.29
N HIS A 220 27.43 -2.56 4.18
CA HIS A 220 26.78 -2.45 5.49
C HIS A 220 26.20 -1.04 5.66
N PHE A 221 24.95 -0.96 6.10
CA PHE A 221 24.22 0.29 6.32
C PHE A 221 23.76 0.36 7.76
N GLU A 222 24.28 1.37 8.46
CA GLU A 222 23.97 1.62 9.87
C GLU A 222 22.79 2.59 10.03
N PRO A 223 21.91 2.35 11.02
CA PRO A 223 20.88 3.29 11.43
C PRO A 223 21.46 4.65 11.77
N GLY A 224 20.76 5.71 11.36
CA GLY A 224 21.13 7.10 11.68
C GLY A 224 22.24 7.67 10.82
N ARG A 225 22.79 6.92 9.86
CA ARG A 225 23.76 7.43 8.88
C ARG A 225 23.11 7.68 7.53
N MET A 226 23.41 8.83 6.92
CA MET A 226 23.07 9.10 5.53
C MET A 226 24.14 8.48 4.63
N VAL A 227 23.74 7.58 3.74
CA VAL A 227 24.65 6.89 2.81
C VAL A 227 24.34 7.34 1.39
N ALA A 228 25.36 7.84 0.68
CA ALA A 228 25.25 8.26 -0.71
C ALA A 228 25.86 7.21 -1.65
N LEU A 229 25.07 6.71 -2.60
CA LEU A 229 25.54 5.80 -3.65
C LEU A 229 25.87 6.59 -4.92
N MET A 230 27.15 6.75 -5.24
CA MET A 230 27.64 7.53 -6.37
C MET A 230 28.40 6.68 -7.38
N GLY A 231 28.44 7.12 -8.64
CA GLY A 231 29.12 6.43 -9.74
C GLY A 231 28.61 6.84 -11.12
N ALA A 232 29.31 6.44 -12.18
CA ALA A 232 28.93 6.77 -13.57
C ALA A 232 27.54 6.20 -13.96
N THR A 233 26.89 6.82 -14.94
CA THR A 233 25.65 6.27 -15.54
C THR A 233 25.92 4.89 -16.10
N GLY A 234 25.05 3.91 -15.80
CA GLY A 234 25.24 2.51 -16.20
C GLY A 234 26.07 1.65 -15.23
N ALA A 235 26.66 2.22 -14.18
CA ALA A 235 27.42 1.46 -13.16
C ALA A 235 26.58 0.52 -12.28
N GLY A 236 25.28 0.40 -12.52
CA GLY A 236 24.41 -0.52 -11.76
C GLY A 236 23.77 0.06 -10.49
N LYS A 237 23.89 1.37 -10.22
CA LYS A 237 23.32 2.02 -9.01
C LYS A 237 21.83 1.77 -8.82
N THR A 238 21.03 2.10 -9.85
CA THR A 238 19.58 1.87 -9.83
C THR A 238 19.24 0.39 -9.78
N THR A 239 20.09 -0.46 -10.37
CA THR A 239 19.94 -1.92 -10.31
C THR A 239 20.16 -2.43 -8.89
N LEU A 240 21.22 -2.00 -8.21
CA LEU A 240 21.53 -2.33 -6.83
C LEU A 240 20.38 -1.92 -5.91
N MET A 241 19.93 -0.66 -5.99
CA MET A 241 18.82 -0.18 -5.18
C MET A 241 17.51 -0.94 -5.48
N GLY A 242 17.25 -1.28 -6.75
CA GLY A 242 16.07 -2.05 -7.15
C GLY A 242 16.09 -3.51 -6.66
N VAL A 243 17.26 -4.14 -6.57
CA VAL A 243 17.45 -5.49 -6.01
C VAL A 243 17.27 -5.45 -4.48
N ILE A 244 17.87 -4.46 -3.80
CA ILE A 244 17.70 -4.24 -2.37
C ILE A 244 16.23 -4.00 -2.03
N ALA A 245 15.53 -3.15 -2.79
CA ALA A 245 14.11 -2.87 -2.61
C ALA A 245 13.18 -4.07 -2.97
N GLY A 246 13.71 -5.11 -3.62
CA GLY A 246 12.92 -6.26 -4.06
C GLY A 246 12.03 -5.99 -5.28
N ARG A 247 12.27 -4.91 -6.03
CA ARG A 247 11.53 -4.54 -7.25
C ARG A 247 12.11 -5.17 -8.52
N LYS A 248 13.37 -5.61 -8.51
CA LYS A 248 14.02 -6.32 -9.63
C LYS A 248 13.99 -7.83 -9.45
N THR A 249 12.84 -8.44 -9.72
CA THR A 249 12.60 -9.90 -9.57
C THR A 249 12.80 -10.70 -10.87
N GLY A 250 12.98 -10.04 -12.01
CA GLY A 250 13.11 -10.68 -13.32
C GLY A 250 14.45 -11.37 -13.62
N GLY A 251 15.36 -11.43 -12.64
CA GLY A 251 16.71 -11.96 -12.79
C GLY A 251 17.09 -12.90 -11.65
N ARG A 252 18.26 -13.55 -11.77
CA ARG A 252 18.83 -14.39 -10.72
C ARG A 252 19.65 -13.52 -9.77
N ILE A 253 19.29 -13.56 -8.48
CA ILE A 253 20.02 -12.89 -7.41
C ILE A 253 20.84 -13.95 -6.66
N VAL A 254 22.12 -13.69 -6.44
CA VAL A 254 23.04 -14.51 -5.65
C VAL A 254 23.60 -13.64 -4.52
N GLY A 255 23.83 -14.22 -3.35
CA GLY A 255 24.29 -13.49 -2.16
C GLY A 255 23.18 -13.27 -1.14
N ASP A 256 23.57 -12.74 0.02
CA ASP A 256 22.71 -12.59 1.18
C ASP A 256 22.36 -11.13 1.43
N ILE A 257 21.07 -10.85 1.62
CA ILE A 257 20.59 -9.57 2.13
C ILE A 257 20.05 -9.84 3.54
N ILE A 258 20.68 -9.25 4.54
CA ILE A 258 20.44 -9.49 5.95
C ILE A 258 19.90 -8.22 6.59
N VAL A 259 18.81 -8.33 7.33
CA VAL A 259 18.13 -7.23 8.01
C VAL A 259 18.05 -7.58 9.49
N ASN A 260 18.69 -6.79 10.34
CA ASN A 260 18.75 -7.05 11.79
C ASN A 260 19.25 -8.46 12.17
N GLY A 261 20.19 -9.01 11.39
CA GLY A 261 20.76 -10.34 11.62
C GLY A 261 19.98 -11.51 11.00
N GLU A 262 18.79 -11.26 10.45
CA GLU A 262 17.96 -12.27 9.79
C GLU A 262 17.95 -12.11 8.26
N PRO A 263 17.82 -13.19 7.48
CA PRO A 263 17.67 -13.10 6.04
C PRO A 263 16.45 -12.27 5.66
N LYS A 264 16.58 -11.47 4.59
CA LYS A 264 15.53 -10.57 4.10
C LYS A 264 14.25 -11.35 3.77
N ASN A 265 13.22 -11.15 4.58
CA ASN A 265 11.85 -11.53 4.25
C ASN A 265 11.18 -10.39 3.44
N PRO A 266 10.77 -10.61 2.18
CA PRO A 266 10.17 -9.58 1.34
C PRO A 266 8.95 -8.88 1.96
N ALA A 267 8.11 -9.60 2.70
CA ALA A 267 6.86 -9.07 3.28
C ALA A 267 7.10 -8.14 4.47
N ASN A 268 8.17 -8.38 5.25
CA ASN A 268 8.54 -7.52 6.37
C ASN A 268 9.40 -6.36 5.87
N PHE A 269 10.30 -6.62 4.91
CA PHE A 269 11.20 -5.61 4.37
C PHE A 269 10.44 -4.48 3.66
N SER A 270 9.38 -4.80 2.89
CA SER A 270 8.56 -3.80 2.22
C SER A 270 7.75 -2.93 3.19
N ARG A 271 7.56 -3.36 4.45
CA ARG A 271 6.85 -2.59 5.48
C ARG A 271 7.76 -1.62 6.22
N ILE A 272 9.06 -1.93 6.32
CA ILE A 272 10.04 -1.12 7.08
C ILE A 272 10.91 -0.24 6.17
N THR A 273 10.83 -0.44 4.85
CA THR A 273 11.59 0.35 3.87
C THR A 273 10.64 1.09 2.94
N ALA A 274 11.05 2.29 2.55
CA ALA A 274 10.34 3.11 1.59
C ALA A 274 11.24 3.35 0.38
N TYR A 275 10.70 3.21 -0.83
CA TYR A 275 11.47 3.33 -2.06
C TYR A 275 10.82 4.33 -3.00
N CYS A 276 11.46 5.49 -3.13
CA CYS A 276 11.05 6.51 -4.10
C CYS A 276 11.58 6.15 -5.49
N GLU A 277 10.69 5.92 -6.44
CA GLU A 277 11.08 5.67 -7.83
C GLU A 277 11.68 6.92 -8.50
N GLN A 278 12.40 6.72 -9.61
CA GLN A 278 12.96 7.83 -10.38
C GLN A 278 11.86 8.66 -11.04
N MET A 279 10.84 7.98 -11.58
CA MET A 279 9.62 8.61 -12.12
C MET A 279 8.53 8.59 -11.06
N ASP A 280 7.85 9.70 -10.85
CA ASP A 280 6.78 9.81 -9.86
C ASP A 280 5.50 9.17 -10.40
N ILE A 281 4.93 8.23 -9.65
CA ILE A 281 3.70 7.50 -10.02
C ILE A 281 2.59 7.98 -9.09
N HIS A 282 1.80 8.94 -9.55
CA HIS A 282 0.65 9.49 -8.82
C HIS A 282 -0.55 9.64 -9.76
N SER A 283 -1.75 9.60 -9.20
CA SER A 283 -2.94 10.03 -9.92
C SER A 283 -2.87 11.54 -10.14
N GLU A 284 -2.81 11.98 -11.40
CA GLU A 284 -2.68 13.40 -11.74
C GLU A 284 -3.90 14.23 -11.31
N ALA A 285 -5.07 13.59 -11.18
CA ALA A 285 -6.32 14.21 -10.78
C ALA A 285 -6.53 14.27 -9.25
N ALA A 286 -5.74 13.52 -8.48
CA ALA A 286 -5.84 13.56 -7.02
C ALA A 286 -5.13 14.81 -6.47
N THR A 287 -5.65 15.33 -5.36
CA THR A 287 -4.93 16.37 -4.59
C THR A 287 -3.76 15.78 -3.82
N ILE A 288 -2.80 16.62 -3.43
CA ILE A 288 -1.67 16.19 -2.57
C ILE A 288 -2.19 15.55 -1.28
N TYR A 289 -3.16 16.20 -0.63
CA TYR A 289 -3.76 15.70 0.60
C TYR A 289 -4.38 14.31 0.41
N GLU A 290 -5.20 14.14 -0.63
CA GLU A 290 -5.82 12.84 -0.95
C GLU A 290 -4.77 11.76 -1.25
N ALA A 291 -3.68 12.10 -1.93
CA ALA A 291 -2.60 11.15 -2.22
C ALA A 291 -1.92 10.63 -0.95
N LEU A 292 -1.63 11.52 0.02
CA LEU A 292 -1.06 11.14 1.31
C LEU A 292 -2.06 10.33 2.16
N VAL A 293 -3.33 10.76 2.22
CA VAL A 293 -4.40 10.02 2.92
C VAL A 293 -4.61 8.63 2.33
N PHE A 294 -4.61 8.52 1.01
CA PHE A 294 -4.73 7.24 0.31
C PHE A 294 -3.57 6.29 0.67
N SER A 295 -2.33 6.80 0.70
CA SER A 295 -1.17 6.01 1.14
C SER A 295 -1.30 5.57 2.59
N ALA A 296 -1.71 6.49 3.47
CA ALA A 296 -1.92 6.23 4.88
C ALA A 296 -2.94 5.10 5.10
N ASN A 297 -4.08 5.18 4.42
CA ASN A 297 -5.17 4.21 4.54
C ASN A 297 -4.77 2.79 4.10
N LEU A 298 -3.89 2.67 3.11
CA LEU A 298 -3.50 1.37 2.56
C LEU A 298 -2.30 0.73 3.27
N ARG A 299 -1.36 1.55 3.76
CA ARG A 299 -0.08 1.06 4.27
C ARG A 299 0.01 1.05 5.80
N LEU A 300 -0.74 1.90 6.50
CA LEU A 300 -0.76 1.88 7.95
C LEU A 300 -1.56 0.68 8.49
N PRO A 301 -1.17 0.14 9.66
CA PRO A 301 -1.91 -0.93 10.32
C PRO A 301 -3.36 -0.53 10.62
N PRO A 302 -4.30 -1.50 10.62
CA PRO A 302 -5.71 -1.25 10.97
C PRO A 302 -5.91 -0.84 12.43
N THR A 303 -4.86 -0.88 13.27
CA THR A 303 -4.87 -0.42 14.66
C THR A 303 -4.84 1.11 14.79
N PHE A 304 -4.51 1.85 13.73
CA PHE A 304 -4.50 3.31 13.73
C PHE A 304 -5.92 3.86 13.68
N SER A 305 -6.25 4.73 14.63
CA SER A 305 -7.48 5.52 14.56
C SER A 305 -7.44 6.49 13.37
N GLU A 306 -8.62 6.92 12.93
CA GLU A 306 -8.72 7.89 11.83
C GLU A 306 -8.06 9.22 12.20
N GLU A 307 -8.22 9.66 13.45
CA GLU A 307 -7.61 10.90 13.97
C GLU A 307 -6.07 10.84 13.95
N GLU A 308 -5.48 9.74 14.44
CA GLU A 308 -4.02 9.54 14.40
C GLU A 308 -3.48 9.50 12.96
N ARG A 309 -4.26 8.92 12.05
CA ARG A 309 -3.91 8.86 10.64
C ARG A 309 -3.90 10.25 10.00
N MET A 310 -4.92 11.07 10.27
CA MET A 310 -4.99 12.44 9.74
C MET A 310 -3.91 13.34 10.34
N ASN A 311 -3.61 13.17 11.63
CA ASN A 311 -2.53 13.90 12.28
C ASN A 311 -1.17 13.58 11.65
N LEU A 312 -0.88 12.30 11.38
CA LEU A 312 0.36 11.90 10.69
C LEU A 312 0.46 12.48 9.27
N VAL A 313 -0.66 12.53 8.53
CA VAL A 313 -0.71 13.15 7.21
C VAL A 313 -0.39 14.64 7.30
N ASN A 314 -1.00 15.36 8.23
CA ASN A 314 -0.76 16.79 8.45
C ASN A 314 0.70 17.07 8.86
N GLU A 315 1.24 16.29 9.79
CA GLU A 315 2.66 16.38 10.19
C GLU A 315 3.59 16.16 8.98
N THR A 316 3.25 15.20 8.10
CA THR A 316 4.05 14.94 6.90
C THR A 316 3.96 16.08 5.88
N LEU A 317 2.79 16.71 5.74
CA LEU A 317 2.63 17.89 4.89
C LEU A 317 3.45 19.08 5.40
N GLU A 318 3.48 19.29 6.72
CA GLU A 318 4.30 20.34 7.33
C GLU A 318 5.79 20.06 7.17
N LEU A 319 6.22 18.82 7.43
CA LEU A 319 7.63 18.40 7.31
C LEU A 319 8.18 18.59 5.90
N LEU A 320 7.34 18.43 4.87
CA LEU A 320 7.72 18.57 3.47
C LEU A 320 7.39 19.95 2.87
N GLU A 321 6.90 20.88 3.71
CA GLU A 321 6.48 22.23 3.33
C GLU A 321 5.39 22.23 2.23
N LEU A 322 4.51 21.22 2.25
CA LEU A 322 3.42 21.04 1.28
C LEU A 322 2.08 21.60 1.76
N SER A 323 1.98 22.06 3.01
CA SER A 323 0.71 22.49 3.63
C SER A 323 -0.02 23.59 2.83
N ALA A 324 0.71 24.55 2.26
CA ALA A 324 0.12 25.64 1.48
C ALA A 324 -0.51 25.20 0.16
N ILE A 325 -0.04 24.08 -0.40
CA ILE A 325 -0.46 23.53 -1.69
C ILE A 325 -1.17 22.19 -1.54
N ALA A 326 -1.58 21.81 -0.32
CA ALA A 326 -2.15 20.49 -0.04
C ALA A 326 -3.42 20.19 -0.86
N GLY A 327 -4.20 21.21 -1.22
CA GLY A 327 -5.39 21.11 -2.07
C GLY A 327 -5.14 21.15 -3.58
N GLU A 328 -3.89 21.33 -4.02
CA GLU A 328 -3.57 21.37 -5.46
C GLU A 328 -3.52 19.95 -6.05
N MET A 329 -3.92 19.85 -7.32
CA MET A 329 -3.85 18.59 -8.07
C MET A 329 -2.40 18.23 -8.40
N VAL A 330 -2.03 16.97 -8.21
CA VAL A 330 -0.65 16.48 -8.44
C VAL A 330 -0.19 16.72 -9.89
N GLY A 331 -1.10 16.74 -10.87
CA GLY A 331 -0.79 17.04 -12.27
C GLY A 331 -0.29 18.46 -12.53
N ARG A 332 -0.58 19.43 -11.65
CA ARG A 332 -0.19 20.84 -11.81
C ARG A 332 1.10 21.22 -11.06
N LEU A 333 1.70 20.27 -10.36
CA LEU A 333 2.89 20.51 -9.54
C LEU A 333 4.16 20.61 -10.38
N SER A 334 5.12 21.38 -9.87
CA SER A 334 6.48 21.36 -10.39
C SER A 334 7.15 20.00 -10.14
N VAL A 335 8.22 19.71 -10.88
CA VAL A 335 8.98 18.45 -10.72
C VAL A 335 9.50 18.30 -9.28
N GLU A 336 9.95 19.40 -8.66
CA GLU A 336 10.41 19.40 -7.28
C GLU A 336 9.27 19.11 -6.29
N GLN A 337 8.13 19.79 -6.45
CA GLN A 337 6.96 19.58 -5.60
C GLN A 337 6.43 18.14 -5.73
N LYS A 338 6.37 17.61 -6.95
CA LYS A 338 5.98 16.22 -7.21
C LYS A 338 6.93 15.23 -6.52
N LYS A 339 8.24 15.55 -6.48
CA LYS A 339 9.23 14.74 -5.75
C LYS A 339 9.00 14.77 -4.24
N ARG A 340 8.70 15.94 -3.67
CA ARG A 340 8.32 16.07 -2.24
C ARG A 340 7.07 15.24 -1.94
N VAL A 341 6.06 15.25 -2.81
CA VAL A 341 4.85 14.41 -2.66
C VAL A 341 5.19 12.91 -2.68
N THR A 342 6.06 12.47 -3.60
CA THR A 342 6.53 11.06 -3.63
C THR A 342 7.22 10.67 -2.34
N ILE A 343 8.05 11.55 -1.77
CA ILE A 343 8.69 11.31 -0.48
C ILE A 343 7.62 11.23 0.63
N GLY A 344 6.64 12.13 0.65
CA GLY A 344 5.57 12.15 1.65
C GLY A 344 4.72 10.89 1.65
N VAL A 345 4.29 10.44 0.46
CA VAL A 345 3.54 9.18 0.30
C VAL A 345 4.29 7.99 0.87
N GLU A 346 5.61 7.96 0.71
CA GLU A 346 6.49 6.90 1.23
C GLU A 346 6.76 7.04 2.75
N VAL A 347 6.84 8.27 3.27
CA VAL A 347 7.07 8.56 4.71
C VAL A 347 5.86 8.18 5.57
N VAL A 348 4.64 8.53 5.14
CA VAL A 348 3.40 8.25 5.89
C VAL A 348 3.20 6.73 6.13
N ALA A 349 3.74 5.90 5.26
CA ALA A 349 3.54 4.45 5.29
C ALA A 349 4.22 3.71 6.45
N ASN A 350 5.28 4.29 7.06
CA ASN A 350 6.26 3.52 7.82
C ASN A 350 6.19 3.77 9.35
N VAL A 351 5.04 4.22 9.85
CA VAL A 351 4.87 4.62 11.25
C VAL A 351 3.91 3.65 11.95
N ALA A 352 4.43 2.64 12.65
CA ALA A 352 3.59 1.63 13.31
C ALA A 352 3.88 1.36 14.80
N VAL A 353 4.90 1.97 15.41
CA VAL A 353 5.34 1.59 16.79
C VAL A 353 5.29 2.76 17.80
N GLY A 354 5.13 4.00 17.33
CA GLY A 354 5.26 5.20 18.17
C GLY A 354 4.13 5.43 19.18
N ALA A 355 2.87 5.18 18.82
CA ALA A 355 1.72 5.47 19.68
C ALA A 355 1.76 4.65 20.99
N LEU A 356 2.19 3.39 20.92
CA LEU A 356 2.27 2.50 22.08
C LEU A 356 3.40 2.91 23.04
N SER A 357 4.57 3.31 22.51
CA SER A 357 5.71 3.78 23.32
C SER A 357 5.46 5.17 23.92
N CYS A 358 4.73 6.04 23.21
CA CYS A 358 4.33 7.35 23.70
C CYS A 358 3.33 7.24 24.86
N LEU A 359 2.34 6.33 24.75
CA LEU A 359 1.45 5.95 25.86
C LEU A 359 2.24 5.38 27.05
N PHE A 360 3.21 4.47 26.81
CA PHE A 360 4.01 3.86 27.87
C PHE A 360 4.98 4.83 28.56
N ASN A 361 5.46 5.86 27.86
CA ASN A 361 6.31 6.92 28.43
C ASN A 361 5.51 8.04 29.10
N LEU A 362 4.34 8.41 28.56
CA LEU A 362 3.44 9.39 29.15
C LEU A 362 3.00 8.96 30.55
N PHE A 363 2.68 7.67 30.72
CA PHE A 363 2.25 7.08 31.99
C PHE A 363 3.37 6.36 32.76
N SER A 364 4.65 6.47 32.36
CA SER A 364 5.77 5.90 33.15
C SER A 364 6.06 6.68 34.43
N GLY A 365 5.47 7.89 34.57
CA GLY A 365 5.65 8.77 35.72
C GLY A 365 6.71 9.86 35.51
N TYR A 366 7.43 9.86 34.39
CA TYR A 366 8.44 10.89 34.06
C TYR A 366 7.80 12.17 33.51
N LEU A 367 6.94 12.05 32.48
CA LEU A 367 6.28 13.19 31.82
C LEU A 367 5.04 13.67 32.59
N LEU A 368 4.28 12.74 33.16
CA LEU A 368 3.12 13.02 34.00
C LEU A 368 3.32 12.37 35.39
N PRO A 369 3.74 13.15 36.41
CA PRO A 369 3.97 12.61 37.74
C PRO A 369 2.69 12.01 38.32
N ARG A 370 2.82 10.94 39.11
CA ARG A 370 1.68 10.24 39.69
C ARG A 370 0.82 11.10 40.62
N THR A 371 1.44 12.09 41.23
CA THR A 371 0.82 13.13 42.07
C THR A 371 -0.08 14.06 41.26
N ALA A 372 0.25 14.31 39.99
CA ALA A 372 -0.50 15.17 39.07
C ALA A 372 -1.64 14.45 38.33
N MET A 373 -1.70 13.11 38.38
CA MET A 373 -2.75 12.33 37.72
C MET A 373 -4.09 12.40 38.48
N LYS A 374 -5.20 12.55 37.73
CA LYS A 374 -6.56 12.41 38.28
C LYS A 374 -6.76 11.00 38.85
N ALA A 375 -7.53 10.88 39.94
CA ALA A 375 -7.69 9.65 40.72
C ALA A 375 -8.08 8.42 39.86
N GLY A 376 -8.94 8.60 38.85
CA GLY A 376 -9.39 7.53 37.95
C GLY A 376 -8.31 6.94 37.02
N TYR A 377 -7.17 7.62 36.82
CA TYR A 377 -6.09 7.16 35.94
C TYR A 377 -4.88 6.63 36.72
N LYS A 378 -4.86 6.77 38.05
CA LYS A 378 -3.71 6.36 38.88
C LYS A 378 -3.45 4.85 38.84
N TRP A 379 -4.46 4.03 38.60
CA TRP A 379 -4.29 2.57 38.52
C TRP A 379 -3.52 2.13 37.27
N PHE A 380 -3.55 2.92 36.19
CA PHE A 380 -2.88 2.60 34.92
C PHE A 380 -1.36 2.48 35.09
N THR A 381 -0.77 3.25 36.01
CA THR A 381 0.66 3.14 36.34
C THR A 381 1.07 1.77 36.87
N TYR A 382 0.17 1.02 37.51
CA TYR A 382 0.48 -0.31 38.05
C TYR A 382 0.59 -1.39 36.96
N LEU A 383 0.03 -1.15 35.76
CA LEU A 383 0.15 -2.06 34.62
C LEU A 383 1.43 -1.82 33.80
N MET A 384 2.09 -0.67 33.96
CA MET A 384 3.20 -0.26 33.10
C MET A 384 4.56 -0.67 33.69
N PRO A 385 5.33 -1.57 33.06
CA PRO A 385 6.64 -2.01 33.57
C PRO A 385 7.65 -0.86 33.69
N SER A 386 7.54 0.14 32.80
CA SER A 386 8.40 1.33 32.77
C SER A 386 8.29 2.16 34.06
N SER A 387 7.13 2.19 34.71
CA SER A 387 6.93 2.92 35.97
C SER A 387 7.69 2.29 37.14
N TYR A 388 7.70 0.96 37.22
CA TYR A 388 8.46 0.22 38.24
C TYR A 388 9.97 0.35 38.02
N SER A 389 10.41 0.29 36.75
CA SER A 389 11.82 0.44 36.39
C SER A 389 12.36 1.83 36.76
N LEU A 390 11.61 2.89 36.41
CA LEU A 390 11.96 4.27 36.74
C LEU A 390 12.00 4.50 38.26
N ALA A 391 10.98 4.03 38.99
CA ALA A 391 10.92 4.16 40.44
C ALA A 391 12.09 3.46 41.15
N ALA A 392 12.47 2.27 40.67
CA ALA A 392 13.61 1.52 41.20
C ALA A 392 14.93 2.23 40.92
N LEU A 393 15.15 2.70 39.68
CA LEU A 393 16.40 3.35 39.27
C LEU A 393 16.60 4.69 39.97
N VAL A 394 15.56 5.52 40.05
CA VAL A 394 15.58 6.80 40.77
C VAL A 394 15.74 6.58 42.27
N GLY A 395 15.07 5.59 42.84
CA GLY A 395 15.21 5.23 44.25
C GLY A 395 16.60 4.70 44.63
N VAL A 396 17.32 4.06 43.69
CA VAL A 396 18.71 3.63 43.88
C VAL A 396 19.69 4.80 43.74
N GLN A 397 19.50 5.64 42.71
CA GLN A 397 20.48 6.68 42.38
C GLN A 397 20.37 7.92 43.26
N PHE A 398 19.15 8.29 43.65
CA PHE A 398 18.87 9.56 44.34
C PHE A 398 18.20 9.38 45.70
N GLY A 399 17.87 8.15 46.10
CA GLY A 399 17.14 7.87 47.33
C GLY A 399 17.87 8.28 48.61
N ASP A 400 19.21 8.23 48.60
CA ASP A 400 20.06 8.56 49.74
C ASP A 400 20.75 9.93 49.59
N ASN A 401 20.42 10.70 48.53
CA ASN A 401 21.09 11.98 48.28
C ASN A 401 20.51 13.11 49.17
N GLN A 402 21.36 13.62 50.07
CA GLN A 402 21.05 14.68 51.03
C GLN A 402 21.39 16.09 50.52
N ASP A 403 21.83 16.23 49.27
CA ASP A 403 22.11 17.53 48.67
C ASP A 403 20.87 18.43 48.71
N ILE A 404 21.05 19.66 49.15
CA ILE A 404 19.95 20.63 49.30
C ILE A 404 19.78 21.39 47.99
N ILE A 405 18.56 21.34 47.46
CA ILE A 405 18.16 22.07 46.25
C ILE A 405 17.10 23.13 46.60
N ALA A 406 17.23 24.31 45.99
CA ALA A 406 16.21 25.35 46.06
C ALA A 406 15.16 25.09 44.98
N VAL A 407 13.96 24.70 45.40
CA VAL A 407 12.85 24.39 44.48
C VAL A 407 11.84 25.52 44.52
N THR A 408 11.64 26.17 43.38
CA THR A 408 10.64 27.21 43.18
C THR A 408 9.36 26.59 42.66
N SER A 409 8.29 26.63 43.44
CA SER A 409 6.95 26.19 43.00
C SER A 409 5.98 27.36 43.19
N GLY A 410 5.62 28.01 42.07
CA GLY A 410 4.94 29.30 42.10
C GLY A 410 5.88 30.45 42.52
N ASN A 411 5.39 31.38 43.35
CA ASN A 411 6.16 32.53 43.86
C ASN A 411 6.98 32.23 45.15
N VAL A 412 7.04 30.97 45.59
CA VAL A 412 7.72 30.58 46.84
C VAL A 412 8.88 29.62 46.54
N THR A 413 10.07 29.99 47.00
CA THR A 413 11.29 29.17 46.99
C THR A 413 11.42 28.43 48.32
N THR A 414 11.42 27.09 48.26
CA THR A 414 11.65 26.24 49.43
C THR A 414 12.89 25.39 49.22
N ASN A 415 13.77 25.36 50.22
CA ASN A 415 14.93 24.48 50.23
C ASN A 415 14.50 23.10 50.71
N MET A 416 14.78 22.06 49.92
CA MET A 416 14.51 20.67 50.27
C MET A 416 15.64 19.77 49.77
N THR A 417 15.81 18.60 50.39
CA THR A 417 16.79 17.62 49.89
C THR A 417 16.31 17.01 48.58
N VAL A 418 17.25 16.56 47.73
CA VAL A 418 16.95 15.88 46.47
C VAL A 418 16.03 14.67 46.70
N ALA A 419 16.31 13.87 47.73
CA ALA A 419 15.46 12.73 48.11
C ALA A 419 14.01 13.16 48.43
N HIS A 420 13.84 14.24 49.21
CA HIS A 420 12.50 14.74 49.57
C HIS A 420 11.75 15.36 48.39
N TYR A 421 12.47 16.03 47.48
CA TYR A 421 11.88 16.57 46.25
C TYR A 421 11.32 15.48 45.35
N ILE A 422 12.08 14.39 45.16
CA ILE A 422 11.69 13.27 44.31
C ILE A 422 10.49 12.53 44.90
N GLU A 423 10.48 12.32 46.22
CA GLU A 423 9.35 11.70 46.92
C GLU A 423 8.08 12.55 46.77
N LYS A 424 8.17 13.86 47.00
CA LYS A 424 7.01 14.77 46.96
C LYS A 424 6.49 15.00 45.54
N THR A 425 7.37 15.07 44.55
CA THR A 425 7.00 15.42 43.17
C THR A 425 6.56 14.18 42.39
N TYR A 426 7.26 13.06 42.55
CA TYR A 426 7.06 11.86 41.73
C TYR A 426 6.50 10.65 42.49
N ASP A 427 6.27 10.72 43.81
CA ASP A 427 5.81 9.61 44.67
C ASP A 427 6.78 8.40 44.69
N PHE A 428 8.06 8.64 44.41
CA PHE A 428 9.09 7.60 44.49
C PHE A 428 9.67 7.52 45.89
N ARG A 429 9.33 6.45 46.62
CA ARG A 429 9.80 6.21 47.98
C ARG A 429 11.05 5.33 47.98
N PRO A 430 12.21 5.82 48.47
CA PRO A 430 13.47 5.06 48.50
C PRO A 430 13.36 3.73 49.23
N GLU A 431 12.58 3.68 50.32
CA GLU A 431 12.37 2.49 51.15
C GLU A 431 11.68 1.34 50.40
N ARG A 432 10.94 1.64 49.32
CA ARG A 432 10.16 0.66 48.55
C ARG A 432 10.86 0.19 47.27
N LYS A 433 12.12 0.56 47.04
CA LYS A 433 12.88 0.20 45.81
C LYS A 433 12.86 -1.30 45.50
N TYR A 434 13.01 -2.15 46.52
CA TYR A 434 12.95 -3.61 46.36
C TYR A 434 11.54 -4.12 46.02
N ASN A 435 10.48 -3.46 46.50
CA ASN A 435 9.10 -3.83 46.14
C ASN A 435 8.80 -3.53 44.67
N PHE A 436 9.34 -2.43 44.13
CA PHE A 436 9.22 -2.11 42.71
C PHE A 436 10.01 -3.09 41.83
N MET A 437 11.21 -3.50 42.25
CA MET A 437 11.99 -4.53 41.56
C MET A 437 11.29 -5.90 41.58
N ALA A 438 10.70 -6.30 42.71
CA ALA A 438 9.93 -7.52 42.82
C ALA A 438 8.68 -7.50 41.92
N GLY A 439 7.96 -6.36 41.88
CA GLY A 439 6.84 -6.16 40.96
C GLY A 439 7.23 -6.30 39.49
N LEU A 440 8.39 -5.77 39.10
CA LEU A 440 8.91 -5.88 37.74
C LEU A 440 9.26 -7.34 37.37
N LEU A 441 9.84 -8.10 38.30
CA LEU A 441 10.09 -9.54 38.11
C LEU A 441 8.80 -10.34 37.95
N VAL A 442 7.76 -10.03 38.74
CA VAL A 442 6.44 -10.68 38.62
C VAL A 442 5.83 -10.40 37.25
N ILE A 443 5.84 -9.13 36.80
CA ILE A 443 5.32 -8.75 35.47
C ILE A 443 6.09 -9.46 34.36
N TRP A 444 7.42 -9.56 34.49
CA TRP A 444 8.26 -10.27 33.53
C TRP A 444 7.90 -11.77 33.44
N VAL A 445 7.75 -12.45 34.58
CA VAL A 445 7.33 -13.87 34.61
C VAL A 445 5.94 -14.05 34.01
N VAL A 446 4.98 -13.19 34.37
CA VAL A 446 3.60 -13.26 33.85
C VAL A 446 3.57 -13.04 32.33
N LEU A 447 4.31 -12.06 31.81
CA LEU A 447 4.41 -11.82 30.37
C LEU A 447 5.05 -13.01 29.65
N GLN A 448 6.12 -13.59 30.20
CA GLN A 448 6.78 -14.74 29.58
C GLN A 448 5.86 -15.97 29.53
N VAL A 449 5.08 -16.21 30.58
CA VAL A 449 4.06 -17.27 30.62
C VAL A 449 2.92 -16.96 29.66
N ALA A 450 2.45 -15.72 29.58
CA ALA A 450 1.39 -15.31 28.65
C ALA A 450 1.84 -15.50 27.19
N ILE A 451 3.05 -15.04 26.84
CA ILE A 451 3.64 -15.22 25.51
C ILE A 451 3.74 -16.72 25.16
N TYR A 452 4.24 -17.54 26.09
CA TYR A 452 4.31 -18.99 25.90
C TYR A 452 2.93 -19.61 25.66
N LEU A 453 1.92 -19.24 26.46
CA LEU A 453 0.55 -19.74 26.31
C LEU A 453 -0.10 -19.25 25.02
N THR A 454 0.12 -17.99 24.61
CA THR A 454 -0.37 -17.45 23.34
C THR A 454 0.23 -18.19 22.15
N PHE A 455 1.55 -18.43 22.14
CA PHE A 455 2.16 -19.24 21.09
C PHE A 455 1.67 -20.68 21.08
N LYS A 456 1.40 -21.27 22.25
CA LYS A 456 0.94 -22.66 22.38
C LYS A 456 -0.53 -22.86 22.02
N TYR A 457 -1.41 -21.89 22.29
CA TYR A 457 -2.87 -22.06 22.19
C TYR A 457 -3.58 -21.10 21.22
N VAL A 458 -2.99 -19.95 20.88
CA VAL A 458 -3.64 -18.88 20.08
C VAL A 458 -2.99 -18.67 18.71
N SER A 459 -1.83 -19.30 18.45
CA SER A 459 -1.21 -19.25 17.13
C SER A 459 -2.12 -19.88 16.07
N HIS A 460 -2.79 -19.04 15.27
CA HIS A 460 -3.54 -19.42 14.07
C HIS A 460 -2.62 -19.75 12.87
N LEU A 461 -1.32 -19.95 13.09
CA LEU A 461 -0.49 -20.64 12.12
C LEU A 461 -0.80 -22.13 12.22
N LYS A 462 -1.59 -22.60 11.25
CA LYS A 462 -1.93 -24.02 11.06
C LYS A 462 -0.71 -24.90 11.34
N ARG A 463 -0.93 -25.86 12.24
CA ARG A 463 -0.09 -27.03 12.47
C ARG A 463 0.07 -27.84 11.18
#